data_AF-A0A2R5GPY2-F1
#
_entry.id   AF-A0A2R5GPY2-F1
#
_cell.length_a   1.000
_cell.length_b   1.000
_cell.length_c   1.000
_cell.angle_alpha   90.00
_cell.angle_beta   90.00
_cell.angle_gamma   90.00
#
_symmetry.space_group_name_H-M   'P 1'
#
loop_
_entity.id
_entity.type
_entity.pdbx_description
1 polymer ?
#
loop_
_entity_poly.entity_id
_entity_poly.type
_entity_poly.pdbx_seq_one_letter_code
_entity_poly.pdbx_strand_id
1 'polypeptide(L)'
;MADDNATSPKSKGRRISALGAKKKMASKLGESKVGRATLVKLMGPEADAIVSALKEVVVKTHGKPKAKELKRDIFKWVLKASVLIQNKNLTKDNTSHVRRPAQLPAERLLDISDRFPAGKRDVSEVSKEFKQVAIILRALLEPHCQDKNADKVDKIINFYADKDFLHRFMNDDIAAPERDIILPALRKMLLPFPSVLFDQESIDQALQRALLLQEEARSPTLAHCLGQEHPALAALFAQYIDSLDDKSLANSIRFIVAEREFTLIQAANIRTSRARIIFNKYLVTSPPLIDDKEAINAIETAIDEQRTPKLVFKDIRVSLLQKLEAPFASFLDSPAFKAHQASIAQEISELEDLYGDKFSAALSIASASGTGPGNRARTSLSANNNKTVKPSTSAV
;
A
#
# COMPACT_ATOMS: atom_id res chain seq x y z
N MET A 1 24.31 -44.62 35.17
CA MET A 1 23.38 -43.54 34.81
C MET A 1 24.24 -42.40 34.28
N ALA A 2 24.35 -42.30 32.96
CA ALA A 2 25.13 -41.28 32.28
C ALA A 2 24.15 -40.42 31.48
N ASP A 3 24.07 -39.13 31.81
CA ASP A 3 23.22 -38.16 31.14
C ASP A 3 23.92 -37.63 29.88
N ASP A 4 23.30 -37.92 28.73
CA ASP A 4 23.68 -37.41 27.41
C ASP A 4 23.38 -35.90 27.33
N ASN A 5 24.44 -35.10 27.44
CA ASN A 5 24.40 -33.66 27.32
C ASN A 5 24.46 -33.27 25.83
N ALA A 6 23.31 -33.31 25.15
CA ALA A 6 23.19 -32.95 23.74
C ALA A 6 23.45 -31.45 23.52
N THR A 7 24.65 -31.11 23.07
CA THR A 7 25.02 -29.76 22.65
C THR A 7 24.21 -29.32 21.44
N SER A 8 23.37 -28.29 21.61
CA SER A 8 22.56 -27.72 20.53
C SER A 8 23.44 -27.10 19.43
N PRO A 9 23.08 -27.27 18.14
CA PRO A 9 23.89 -26.78 17.03
C PRO A 9 23.88 -25.24 16.99
N LYS A 10 25.07 -24.64 17.10
CA LYS A 10 25.29 -23.19 16.98
C LYS A 10 24.75 -22.70 15.62
N SER A 11 23.67 -21.92 15.65
CA SER A 11 23.05 -21.37 14.43
C SER A 11 24.07 -20.51 13.67
N LYS A 12 24.34 -20.84 12.40
CA LYS A 12 25.21 -20.03 11.52
C LYS A 12 24.64 -18.61 11.42
N GLY A 13 25.44 -17.62 11.84
CA GLY A 13 25.02 -16.21 11.94
C GLY A 13 24.50 -15.66 10.60
N ARG A 14 23.24 -15.21 10.59
CA ARG A 14 22.59 -14.61 9.42
C ARG A 14 23.36 -13.34 9.02
N ARG A 15 24.04 -13.33 7.87
CA ARG A 15 24.75 -12.15 7.34
C ARG A 15 23.75 -11.01 7.18
N ILE A 16 23.92 -9.95 7.97
CA ILE A 16 23.10 -8.73 7.86
C ILE A 16 23.57 -8.01 6.59
N SER A 17 22.66 -7.77 5.64
CA SER A 17 22.98 -7.01 4.43
C SER A 17 23.43 -5.58 4.76
N ALA A 18 24.22 -4.95 3.90
CA ALA A 18 24.64 -3.55 4.06
C ALA A 18 23.44 -2.60 4.27
N LEU A 19 22.32 -2.90 3.59
CA LEU A 19 21.05 -2.19 3.77
C LEU A 19 20.47 -2.39 5.18
N GLY A 20 20.52 -3.62 5.69
CA GLY A 20 20.13 -3.96 7.06
C GLY A 20 20.99 -3.26 8.12
N ALA A 21 22.30 -3.12 7.86
CA ALA A 21 23.22 -2.39 8.72
C ALA A 21 22.89 -0.88 8.75
N LYS A 22 22.69 -0.24 7.60
CA LYS A 22 22.26 1.17 7.51
C LYS A 22 20.94 1.41 8.25
N LYS A 23 19.95 0.54 8.06
CA LYS A 23 18.66 0.60 8.76
C LYS A 23 18.83 0.45 10.28
N LYS A 24 19.71 -0.45 10.73
CA LYS A 24 20.00 -0.64 12.16
C LYS A 24 20.73 0.56 12.76
N MET A 25 21.64 1.18 12.01
CA MET A 25 22.31 2.43 12.43
C MET A 25 21.32 3.58 12.52
N ALA A 26 20.44 3.76 11.53
CA ALA A 26 19.37 4.76 11.57
C ALA A 26 18.43 4.56 12.78
N SER A 27 18.08 3.30 13.09
CA SER A 27 17.26 2.99 14.27
C SER A 27 17.98 3.27 15.59
N LYS A 28 19.31 3.13 15.65
CA LYS A 28 20.12 3.40 16.85
C LYS A 28 20.45 4.89 17.00
N LEU A 29 20.45 5.65 15.91
CA LEU A 29 20.72 7.10 15.94
C LEU A 29 19.77 7.82 16.89
N GLY A 30 18.47 7.55 16.85
CA GLY A 30 17.50 8.14 17.78
C GLY A 30 17.71 7.80 19.27
N GLU A 31 18.46 6.73 19.58
CA GLU A 31 18.79 6.32 20.95
C GLU A 31 20.18 6.83 21.39
N SER A 32 21.06 7.10 20.44
CA SER A 32 22.40 7.64 20.69
C SER A 32 22.35 9.08 21.23
N LYS A 33 23.39 9.51 21.97
CA LYS A 33 23.49 10.91 22.42
C LYS A 33 23.58 11.88 21.24
N VAL A 34 24.37 11.52 20.23
CA VAL A 34 24.58 12.34 19.02
C VAL A 34 23.28 12.51 18.23
N GLY A 35 22.58 11.41 17.92
CA GLY A 35 21.32 11.52 17.18
C GLY A 35 20.21 12.20 17.98
N ARG A 36 20.21 12.09 19.32
CA ARG A 36 19.34 12.91 20.17
C ARG A 36 19.66 14.40 20.04
N ALA A 37 20.93 14.80 20.09
CA ALA A 37 21.33 16.19 19.89
C ALA A 37 20.90 16.71 18.50
N THR A 38 21.02 15.88 17.45
CA THR A 38 20.53 16.21 16.11
C THR A 38 19.01 16.41 16.09
N LEU A 39 18.25 15.54 16.77
CA LEU A 39 16.80 15.67 16.86
C LEU A 39 16.39 16.93 17.62
N VAL A 40 17.07 17.26 18.72
CA VAL A 40 16.83 18.52 19.45
C VAL A 40 17.09 19.73 18.56
N LYS A 41 18.20 19.72 17.80
CA LYS A 41 18.49 20.79 16.82
C LYS A 41 17.40 20.92 15.75
N LEU A 42 16.83 19.79 15.32
CA LEU A 42 15.77 19.75 14.31
C LEU A 42 14.43 20.27 14.84
N MET A 43 14.02 19.85 16.04
CA MET A 43 12.73 20.23 16.62
C MET A 43 12.73 21.62 17.25
N GLY A 44 13.91 22.12 17.62
CA GLY A 44 14.08 23.33 18.42
C GLY A 44 14.09 23.05 19.93
N PRO A 45 14.61 23.99 20.73
CA PRO A 45 14.75 23.82 22.18
C PRO A 45 13.40 23.73 22.92
N GLU A 46 12.36 24.43 22.44
CA GLU A 46 11.02 24.40 23.03
C GLU A 46 10.40 23.00 22.94
N ALA A 47 10.54 22.35 21.77
CA ALA A 47 10.03 21.01 21.57
C ALA A 47 10.75 19.97 22.44
N ASP A 48 12.07 20.09 22.63
CA ASP A 48 12.79 19.21 23.56
C ASP A 48 12.39 19.44 25.02
N ALA A 49 12.15 20.69 25.41
CA ALA A 49 11.63 21.02 26.73
C ALA A 49 10.26 20.35 26.97
N ILE A 50 9.34 20.45 26.00
CA ILE A 50 8.03 19.80 26.06
C ILE A 50 8.17 18.28 26.17
N VAL A 51 8.95 17.64 25.30
CA VAL A 51 9.11 16.17 25.30
C VAL A 51 9.76 15.69 26.60
N SER A 52 10.70 16.45 27.15
CA SER A 52 11.37 16.11 28.40
C SER A 52 10.45 16.30 29.61
N ALA A 53 9.67 17.38 29.68
CA ALA A 53 8.68 17.59 30.72
C ALA A 53 7.54 16.55 30.65
N LEU A 54 7.00 16.26 29.45
CA LEU A 54 5.99 15.21 29.27
C LEU A 54 6.48 13.84 29.74
N LYS A 55 7.76 13.52 29.49
CA LYS A 55 8.37 12.29 30.01
C LYS A 55 8.28 12.26 31.54
N GLU A 56 8.61 13.34 32.24
CA GLU A 56 8.54 13.36 33.71
C GLU A 56 7.10 13.24 34.23
N VAL A 57 6.11 13.86 33.57
CA VAL A 57 4.68 13.64 33.89
C VAL A 57 4.31 12.15 33.75
N VAL A 58 4.77 11.49 32.69
CA VAL A 58 4.53 10.05 32.49
C VAL A 58 5.28 9.21 33.52
N VAL A 59 6.49 9.59 33.94
CA VAL A 59 7.22 8.89 35.03
C VAL A 59 6.39 8.93 36.31
N LYS A 60 5.84 10.09 36.66
CA LYS A 60 5.05 10.29 37.88
C LYS A 60 3.71 9.54 37.87
N THR A 61 3.09 9.37 36.69
CA THR A 61 1.74 8.80 36.57
C THR A 61 1.71 7.33 36.15
N HIS A 62 2.65 6.89 35.30
CA HIS A 62 2.65 5.56 34.67
C HIS A 62 4.01 4.84 34.77
N GLY A 63 5.00 5.46 35.40
CA GLY A 63 6.31 4.88 35.65
C GLY A 63 7.34 5.06 34.53
N LYS A 64 8.60 4.84 34.92
CA LYS A 64 9.79 5.04 34.09
C LYS A 64 9.83 4.20 32.79
N PRO A 65 9.41 2.92 32.77
CA PRO A 65 9.44 2.12 31.54
C PRO A 65 8.56 2.72 30.44
N LYS A 66 7.34 3.14 30.80
CA LYS A 66 6.38 3.72 29.86
C LYS A 66 6.86 5.07 29.31
N ALA A 67 7.37 5.93 30.19
CA ALA A 67 7.93 7.22 29.79
C ALA A 67 9.10 7.08 28.81
N LYS A 68 9.98 6.10 29.03
CA LYS A 68 11.11 5.82 28.13
C LYS A 68 10.64 5.27 26.78
N GLU A 69 9.62 4.41 26.78
CA GLU A 69 8.98 3.90 25.56
C GLU A 69 8.44 5.05 24.70
N LEU A 70 7.59 5.91 25.28
CA LEU A 70 6.95 7.02 24.58
C LEU A 70 7.97 8.04 24.06
N LYS A 71 8.93 8.49 24.89
CA LYS A 71 9.98 9.43 24.43
C LYS A 71 10.78 8.87 23.25
N ARG A 72 11.14 7.59 23.29
CA ARG A 72 11.85 6.93 22.19
C ARG A 72 11.00 6.91 20.93
N ASP A 73 9.72 6.60 21.06
CA ASP A 73 8.84 6.45 19.90
C ASP A 73 8.51 7.83 19.28
N ILE A 74 8.38 8.90 20.08
CA ILE A 74 8.31 10.30 19.60
C ILE A 74 9.55 10.64 18.77
N PHE A 75 10.76 10.39 19.30
CA PHE A 75 12.00 10.70 18.60
C PHE A 75 12.17 9.92 17.28
N LYS A 76 11.73 8.66 17.25
CA LYS A 76 11.70 7.87 16.01
C LYS A 76 10.77 8.49 14.97
N TRP A 77 9.63 9.04 15.40
CA TRP A 77 8.70 9.69 14.50
C TRP A 77 9.18 11.02 13.97
N VAL A 78 9.74 11.86 14.84
CA VAL A 78 10.37 13.13 14.43
C VAL A 78 11.46 12.86 13.39
N LEU A 79 12.34 11.89 13.64
CA LEU A 79 13.38 11.50 12.69
C LEU A 79 12.78 11.02 11.35
N LYS A 80 11.68 10.27 11.41
CA LYS A 80 11.04 9.77 10.19
C LYS A 80 10.39 10.90 9.40
N ALA A 81 9.63 11.77 10.07
CA ALA A 81 9.03 12.94 9.44
C ALA A 81 10.10 13.83 8.78
N SER A 82 11.22 14.05 9.45
CA SER A 82 12.32 14.84 8.91
C SER A 82 12.92 14.23 7.65
N VAL A 83 13.12 12.90 7.62
CA VAL A 83 13.62 12.19 6.44
C VAL A 83 12.61 12.28 5.29
N LEU A 84 11.31 12.13 5.58
CA LEU A 84 10.27 12.24 4.55
C LEU A 84 10.19 13.65 3.94
N ILE A 85 10.37 14.69 4.76
CA ILE A 85 10.44 16.08 4.29
C ILE A 85 11.70 16.32 3.47
N GLN A 86 12.86 15.88 3.96
CA GLN A 86 14.15 16.03 3.25
C GLN A 86 14.15 15.34 1.88
N ASN A 87 13.49 14.19 1.79
CA ASN A 87 13.36 13.43 0.54
C ASN A 87 12.21 13.94 -0.36
N LYS A 88 11.50 15.00 0.04
CA LYS A 88 10.33 15.55 -0.66
C LYS A 88 9.16 14.56 -0.81
N ASN A 89 9.11 13.50 0.00
CA ASN A 89 7.94 12.63 0.11
C ASN A 89 6.79 13.36 0.83
N LEU A 90 7.13 14.22 1.80
CA LEU A 90 6.21 15.17 2.41
C LEU A 90 6.57 16.58 1.92
N THR A 91 5.68 17.18 1.13
CA THR A 91 5.79 18.54 0.60
C THR A 91 4.95 19.50 1.42
N LYS A 92 5.13 20.81 1.22
CA LYS A 92 4.29 21.82 1.87
C LYS A 92 2.81 21.65 1.50
N ASP A 93 2.54 21.29 0.25
CA ASP A 93 1.17 21.14 -0.26
C ASP A 93 0.47 19.94 0.39
N ASN A 94 1.17 18.80 0.51
CA ASN A 94 0.60 17.61 1.13
C ASN A 94 0.59 17.64 2.67
N THR A 95 1.28 18.59 3.33
CA THR A 95 1.23 18.75 4.79
C THR A 95 0.40 19.94 5.26
N SER A 96 0.01 20.83 4.34
CA SER A 96 -0.75 22.06 4.64
C SER A 96 -2.03 21.80 5.46
N HIS A 97 -2.80 20.78 5.08
CA HIS A 97 -4.08 20.43 5.72
C HIS A 97 -3.92 19.82 7.12
N VAL A 98 -2.74 19.36 7.50
CA VAL A 98 -2.47 18.79 8.83
C VAL A 98 -2.09 19.86 9.85
N ARG A 99 -1.55 20.98 9.37
CA ARG A 99 -0.99 22.03 10.22
C ARG A 99 -2.00 22.57 11.23
N ARG A 100 -3.19 22.97 10.78
CA ARG A 100 -4.21 23.57 11.66
C ARG A 100 -4.78 22.55 12.66
N PRO A 101 -5.25 21.36 12.22
CA PRO A 101 -5.66 20.30 13.14
C PRO A 101 -4.62 20.03 14.24
N ALA A 102 -3.34 19.95 13.89
CA ALA A 102 -2.27 19.69 14.86
C ALA A 102 -2.03 20.82 15.88
N GLN A 103 -2.42 22.06 15.58
CA GLN A 103 -2.25 23.22 16.46
C GLN A 103 -3.40 23.40 17.45
N LEU A 104 -4.62 23.04 17.03
CA LEU A 104 -5.84 23.26 17.81
C LEU A 104 -5.80 22.72 19.24
N PRO A 105 -5.40 21.45 19.48
CA PRO A 105 -5.31 20.94 20.85
C PRO A 105 -4.36 21.75 21.73
N ALA A 106 -3.26 22.25 21.16
CA ALA A 106 -2.28 23.04 21.90
C ALA A 106 -2.82 24.44 22.23
N GLU A 107 -3.48 25.11 21.28
CA GLU A 107 -4.15 26.38 21.53
C GLU A 107 -5.26 26.24 22.57
N ARG A 108 -6.07 25.18 22.47
CA ARG A 108 -7.13 24.87 23.42
C ARG A 108 -6.59 24.61 24.82
N LEU A 109 -5.48 23.88 24.94
CA LEU A 109 -4.80 23.66 26.22
C LEU A 109 -4.34 24.98 26.85
N LEU A 110 -3.77 25.90 26.06
CA LEU A 110 -3.36 27.22 26.53
C LEU A 110 -4.58 28.04 26.99
N ASP A 111 -5.62 28.08 26.16
CA ASP A 111 -6.87 28.81 26.46
C ASP A 111 -7.53 28.32 27.76
N ILE A 112 -7.64 27.00 27.94
CA ILE A 112 -8.17 26.41 29.17
C ILE A 112 -7.28 26.75 30.37
N SER A 113 -5.95 26.71 30.20
CA SER A 113 -5.03 27.05 31.29
C SER A 113 -5.12 28.51 31.72
N ASP A 114 -5.30 29.42 30.77
CA ASP A 114 -5.36 30.86 31.02
C ASP A 114 -6.73 31.27 31.61
N ARG A 115 -7.82 30.63 31.19
CA ARG A 115 -9.20 30.97 31.65
C ARG A 115 -9.62 30.32 32.95
N PHE A 116 -9.15 29.11 33.24
CA PHE A 116 -9.64 28.31 34.36
C PHE A 116 -8.53 27.96 35.35
N PRO A 117 -8.78 28.10 36.66
CA PRO A 117 -7.83 27.63 37.68
C PRO A 117 -7.67 26.11 37.63
N ALA A 118 -6.55 25.61 38.15
CA ALA A 118 -6.33 24.18 38.31
C ALA A 118 -7.47 23.53 39.13
N GLY A 119 -7.86 22.30 38.76
CA GLY A 119 -8.97 21.56 39.38
C GLY A 119 -10.33 21.77 38.73
N LYS A 120 -10.48 22.76 37.81
CA LYS A 120 -11.75 23.04 37.10
C LYS A 120 -11.60 23.02 35.57
N ARG A 121 -10.49 22.51 35.05
CA ARG A 121 -10.19 22.52 33.62
C ARG A 121 -10.81 21.30 32.96
N ASP A 122 -11.82 21.51 32.10
CA ASP A 122 -12.38 20.44 31.26
C ASP A 122 -11.50 20.22 30.04
N VAL A 123 -11.01 19.00 29.89
CA VAL A 123 -10.11 18.56 28.81
C VAL A 123 -10.81 17.71 27.75
N SER A 124 -12.15 17.61 27.80
CA SER A 124 -12.91 16.73 26.93
C SER A 124 -12.78 17.07 25.45
N GLU A 125 -12.81 18.36 25.10
CA GLU A 125 -12.63 18.81 23.71
C GLU A 125 -11.18 18.65 23.24
N VAL A 126 -10.20 18.99 24.08
CA VAL A 126 -8.77 18.76 23.80
C VAL A 126 -8.51 17.29 23.46
N SER A 127 -9.08 16.36 24.24
CA SER A 127 -8.98 14.92 24.00
C SER A 127 -9.54 14.52 22.63
N LYS A 128 -10.69 15.07 22.22
CA LYS A 128 -11.28 14.82 20.89
C LYS A 128 -10.38 15.38 19.77
N GLU A 129 -9.91 16.62 19.92
CA GLU A 129 -9.03 17.28 18.95
C GLU A 129 -7.72 16.47 18.76
N PHE A 130 -7.08 16.00 19.83
CA PHE A 130 -5.90 15.13 19.70
C PHE A 130 -6.19 13.82 18.96
N LYS A 131 -7.35 13.19 19.19
CA LYS A 131 -7.73 11.96 18.47
C LYS A 131 -7.95 12.22 16.98
N GLN A 132 -8.52 13.37 16.61
CA GLN A 132 -8.62 13.78 15.21
C GLN A 132 -7.23 13.98 14.60
N VAL A 133 -6.30 14.60 15.33
CA VAL A 133 -4.90 14.73 14.90
C VAL A 133 -4.24 13.37 14.67
N ALA A 134 -4.54 12.36 15.49
CA ALA A 134 -4.05 11.00 15.28
C ALA A 134 -4.51 10.43 13.93
N ILE A 135 -5.80 10.54 13.62
CA ILE A 135 -6.40 10.07 12.37
C ILE A 135 -5.75 10.76 11.16
N ILE A 136 -5.64 12.09 11.21
CA ILE A 136 -5.08 12.89 10.12
C ILE A 136 -3.59 12.56 9.92
N LEU A 137 -2.81 12.47 11.00
CA LEU A 137 -1.39 12.12 10.90
C LEU A 137 -1.20 10.68 10.41
N ARG A 138 -2.05 9.73 10.82
CA ARG A 138 -2.03 8.37 10.30
C ARG A 138 -2.25 8.37 8.80
N ALA A 139 -3.31 9.01 8.31
CA ALA A 139 -3.63 9.09 6.88
C ALA A 139 -2.48 9.74 6.07
N LEU A 140 -1.88 10.81 6.60
CA LEU A 140 -0.72 11.45 5.96
C LEU A 140 0.49 10.50 5.85
N LEU A 141 0.72 9.66 6.86
CA LEU A 141 1.93 8.86 6.97
C LEU A 141 1.79 7.45 6.40
N GLU A 142 0.57 6.92 6.31
CA GLU A 142 0.23 5.58 5.82
C GLU A 142 0.85 5.28 4.44
N PRO A 143 0.79 6.18 3.43
CA PRO A 143 1.46 5.98 2.14
C PRO A 143 3.00 5.89 2.22
N HIS A 144 3.60 6.33 3.32
CA HIS A 144 5.05 6.45 3.49
C HIS A 144 5.62 5.54 4.58
N CYS A 145 4.78 4.70 5.19
CA CYS A 145 5.20 3.81 6.26
C CYS A 145 4.49 2.46 6.23
N GLN A 146 5.14 1.46 6.82
CA GLN A 146 4.47 0.19 7.10
C GLN A 146 3.43 0.40 8.19
N ASP A 147 2.32 -0.34 8.14
CA ASP A 147 1.17 -0.23 9.06
C ASP A 147 1.60 -0.25 10.53
N LYS A 148 2.46 -1.22 10.91
CA LYS A 148 3.02 -1.30 12.27
C LYS A 148 3.77 -0.06 12.75
N ASN A 149 4.24 0.77 11.82
CA ASN A 149 4.80 2.06 12.16
C ASN A 149 3.66 3.06 12.28
N ALA A 150 2.76 3.19 11.29
CA ALA A 150 1.57 4.04 11.37
C ALA A 150 0.81 3.89 12.70
N ASP A 151 0.58 2.65 13.16
CA ASP A 151 -0.08 2.33 14.43
C ASP A 151 0.65 2.92 15.66
N LYS A 152 1.94 3.22 15.56
CA LYS A 152 2.69 3.89 16.63
C LYS A 152 2.34 5.37 16.73
N VAL A 153 1.95 6.04 15.64
CA VAL A 153 1.42 7.42 15.74
C VAL A 153 0.19 7.37 16.63
N ASP A 154 -0.76 6.50 16.29
CA ASP A 154 -2.00 6.34 17.06
C ASP A 154 -1.70 6.03 18.51
N LYS A 155 -0.80 5.07 18.78
CA LYS A 155 -0.44 4.71 20.15
C LYS A 155 0.13 5.90 20.95
N ILE A 156 0.97 6.73 20.34
CA ILE A 156 1.57 7.90 21.02
C ILE A 156 0.50 8.96 21.24
N ILE A 157 -0.22 9.34 20.19
CA ILE A 157 -1.17 10.45 20.26
C ILE A 157 -2.36 10.07 21.12
N ASN A 158 -2.93 8.87 20.97
CA ASN A 158 -4.03 8.42 21.82
C ASN A 158 -3.64 8.29 23.29
N PHE A 159 -2.36 8.03 23.61
CA PHE A 159 -1.90 8.08 24.99
C PHE A 159 -1.96 9.51 25.56
N TYR A 160 -1.51 10.51 24.81
CA TYR A 160 -1.60 11.92 25.24
C TYR A 160 -2.99 12.52 25.08
N ALA A 161 -3.84 11.94 24.24
CA ALA A 161 -5.25 12.29 24.07
C ALA A 161 -6.15 11.66 25.13
N ASP A 162 -5.62 10.75 25.95
CA ASP A 162 -6.39 10.09 26.98
C ASP A 162 -6.93 11.12 27.99
N LYS A 163 -8.23 11.02 28.29
CA LYS A 163 -8.91 12.02 29.13
C LYS A 163 -8.34 12.01 30.56
N ASP A 164 -8.02 10.85 31.10
CA ASP A 164 -7.48 10.73 32.45
C ASP A 164 -6.06 11.30 32.50
N PHE A 165 -5.24 11.01 31.48
CA PHE A 165 -3.91 11.62 31.37
C PHE A 165 -3.99 13.15 31.29
N LEU A 166 -4.83 13.70 30.40
CA LEU A 166 -4.98 15.15 30.24
C LEU A 166 -5.54 15.81 31.50
N HIS A 167 -6.52 15.18 32.15
CA HIS A 167 -7.10 15.68 33.39
C HIS A 167 -6.03 15.78 34.47
N ARG A 168 -5.24 14.71 34.68
CA ARG A 168 -4.13 14.70 35.64
C ARG A 168 -3.08 15.76 35.29
N PHE A 169 -2.72 15.87 34.02
CA PHE A 169 -1.76 16.89 33.57
C PHE A 169 -2.23 18.32 33.87
N MET A 170 -3.51 18.62 33.59
CA MET A 170 -4.05 19.98 33.72
C MET A 170 -4.46 20.35 35.14
N ASN A 171 -4.88 19.38 35.95
CA ASN A 171 -5.52 19.62 37.25
C ASN A 171 -4.71 19.12 38.45
N ASP A 172 -3.86 18.10 38.32
CA ASP A 172 -3.11 17.59 39.48
C ASP A 172 -1.88 18.46 39.77
N ASP A 173 -1.57 18.63 41.06
CA ASP A 173 -0.38 19.35 41.53
C ASP A 173 0.92 18.62 41.20
N ILE A 174 0.86 17.28 41.09
CA ILE A 174 1.99 16.42 40.75
C ILE A 174 2.63 16.83 39.41
N ALA A 175 1.82 17.31 38.47
CA ALA A 175 2.24 17.73 37.13
C ALA A 175 2.50 19.25 37.01
N ALA A 176 2.31 20.04 38.09
CA ALA A 176 2.46 21.49 38.04
C ALA A 176 3.86 21.95 37.56
N PRO A 177 4.99 21.40 38.06
CA PRO A 177 6.31 21.84 37.62
C PRO A 177 6.56 21.61 36.12
N GLU A 178 6.09 20.49 35.58
CA GLU A 178 6.21 20.19 34.16
C GLU A 178 5.25 21.02 33.32
N ARG A 179 4.05 21.30 33.82
CA ARG A 179 3.07 22.17 33.16
C ARG A 179 3.61 23.59 33.00
N ASP A 180 4.31 24.11 34.00
CA ASP A 180 4.96 25.43 33.98
C ASP A 180 6.13 25.49 32.97
N ILE A 181 6.63 24.35 32.51
CA ILE A 181 7.61 24.24 31.42
C ILE A 181 6.89 24.11 30.07
N ILE A 182 5.89 23.23 30.00
CA ILE A 182 5.21 22.86 28.76
C ILE A 182 4.41 24.03 28.19
N LEU A 183 3.58 24.70 29.00
CA LEU A 183 2.68 25.73 28.48
C LEU A 183 3.43 26.94 27.89
N PRO A 184 4.48 27.50 28.54
CA PRO A 184 5.25 28.58 27.92
C PRO A 184 6.00 28.13 26.66
N ALA A 185 6.53 26.90 26.65
CA ALA A 185 7.20 26.36 25.46
C ALA A 185 6.21 26.15 24.30
N LEU A 186 5.00 25.66 24.57
CA LEU A 186 3.92 25.55 23.59
C LEU A 186 3.56 26.92 23.02
N ARG A 187 3.38 27.92 23.88
CA ARG A 187 3.09 29.30 23.44
C ARG A 187 4.17 29.82 22.50
N LYS A 188 5.45 29.65 22.84
CA LYS A 188 6.58 30.02 21.97
C LYS A 188 6.58 29.28 20.64
N MET A 189 6.30 27.98 20.63
CA MET A 189 6.20 27.20 19.40
C MET A 189 5.05 27.65 18.50
N LEU A 190 3.97 28.17 19.07
CA LEU A 190 2.80 28.65 18.32
C LEU A 190 2.95 30.09 17.82
N LEU A 191 3.83 30.91 18.42
CA LEU A 191 4.04 32.33 18.00
C LEU A 191 4.29 32.54 16.49
N PRO A 192 5.07 31.70 15.77
CA PRO A 192 5.31 31.89 14.33
C PRO A 192 4.08 31.64 13.45
N PHE A 193 2.97 31.22 14.05
CA PHE A 193 1.75 30.83 13.38
C PHE A 193 0.68 31.86 13.77
N PRO A 194 0.42 32.88 12.93
CA PRO A 194 -0.66 33.81 13.23
C PRO A 194 -1.95 32.99 13.39
N SER A 195 -2.71 33.30 14.44
CA SER A 195 -4.05 32.77 14.67
C SER A 195 -4.98 33.32 13.59
N VAL A 196 -4.80 32.83 12.37
CA VAL A 196 -5.81 32.92 11.34
C VAL A 196 -6.97 32.11 11.87
N LEU A 197 -8.11 32.77 12.08
CA LEU A 197 -9.38 32.13 12.42
C LEU A 197 -9.75 31.20 11.26
N PHE A 198 -9.25 29.98 11.29
CA PHE A 198 -9.79 28.90 10.47
C PHE A 198 -11.08 28.44 11.13
N ASP A 199 -12.14 28.36 10.34
CA ASP A 199 -13.44 27.85 10.78
C ASP A 199 -13.39 26.33 11.02
N GLN A 200 -14.41 25.84 11.73
CA GLN A 200 -14.61 24.41 11.97
C GLN A 200 -14.69 23.63 10.65
N GLU A 201 -15.22 24.27 9.60
CA GLU A 201 -15.35 23.71 8.26
C GLU A 201 -14.00 23.27 7.68
N SER A 202 -12.95 24.08 7.82
CA SER A 202 -11.61 23.73 7.36
C SER A 202 -11.05 22.47 8.02
N ILE A 203 -11.39 22.24 9.30
CA ILE A 203 -10.97 21.04 10.05
C ILE A 203 -11.74 19.82 9.55
N ASP A 204 -13.05 19.96 9.40
CA ASP A 204 -13.93 18.89 8.95
C ASP A 204 -13.57 18.47 7.52
N GLN A 205 -13.22 19.42 6.63
CA GLN A 205 -12.69 19.15 5.31
C GLN A 205 -11.35 18.38 5.36
N ALA A 206 -10.43 18.76 6.26
CA ALA A 206 -9.16 18.05 6.43
C ALA A 206 -9.38 16.62 6.95
N LEU A 207 -10.33 16.42 7.87
CA LEU A 207 -10.70 15.11 8.39
C LEU A 207 -11.36 14.24 7.31
N GLN A 208 -12.32 14.79 6.56
CA GLN A 208 -12.98 14.09 5.46
C GLN A 208 -11.97 13.67 4.39
N ARG A 209 -11.03 14.55 4.04
CA ARG A 209 -9.93 14.22 3.13
C ARG A 209 -9.03 13.12 3.69
N ALA A 210 -8.69 13.15 4.97
CA ALA A 210 -7.89 12.10 5.60
C ALA A 210 -8.61 10.74 5.58
N LEU A 211 -9.92 10.72 5.82
CA LEU A 211 -10.74 9.51 5.74
C LEU A 211 -10.80 8.96 4.31
N LEU A 212 -11.02 9.82 3.31
CA LEU A 212 -10.98 9.43 1.90
C LEU A 212 -9.61 8.86 1.51
N LEU A 213 -8.51 9.52 1.87
CA LEU A 213 -7.16 9.01 1.63
C LEU A 213 -6.91 7.65 2.29
N GLN A 214 -7.49 7.43 3.48
CA GLN A 214 -7.38 6.14 4.16
C GLN A 214 -8.21 5.05 3.45
N GLU A 215 -9.39 5.38 2.93
CA GLU A 215 -10.19 4.45 2.10
C GLU A 215 -9.48 4.12 0.78
N GLU A 216 -8.95 5.12 0.08
CA GLU A 216 -8.16 4.95 -1.14
C GLU A 216 -6.92 4.08 -0.89
N ALA A 217 -6.21 4.30 0.23
CA ALA A 217 -5.04 3.50 0.59
C ALA A 217 -5.38 2.04 0.91
N ARG A 218 -6.56 1.78 1.48
CA ARG A 218 -7.04 0.44 1.87
C ARG A 218 -7.57 -0.37 0.68
N SER A 219 -8.04 0.29 -0.37
CA SER A 219 -8.65 -0.37 -1.54
C SER A 219 -8.20 0.26 -2.87
N PRO A 220 -6.92 0.13 -3.27
CA PRO A 220 -6.55 0.46 -4.63
C PRO A 220 -7.27 -0.53 -5.55
N THR A 221 -8.24 -0.04 -6.32
CA THR A 221 -8.83 -0.85 -7.39
C THR A 221 -7.73 -1.19 -8.40
N LEU A 222 -7.82 -2.37 -9.01
CA LEU A 222 -6.86 -2.80 -10.04
C LEU A 222 -6.73 -1.73 -11.14
N ALA A 223 -7.85 -1.10 -11.49
CA ALA A 223 -7.92 0.01 -12.43
C ALA A 223 -7.09 1.23 -12.00
N HIS A 224 -7.12 1.63 -10.72
CA HIS A 224 -6.32 2.73 -10.21
C HIS A 224 -4.81 2.42 -10.28
N CYS A 225 -4.42 1.21 -9.87
CA CYS A 225 -3.02 0.78 -9.93
C CYS A 225 -2.47 0.61 -11.35
N LEU A 226 -3.31 0.22 -12.30
CA LEU A 226 -2.92 0.08 -13.70
C LEU A 226 -2.87 1.42 -14.43
N GLY A 227 -3.76 2.37 -14.09
CA GLY A 227 -3.93 3.59 -14.87
C GLY A 227 -2.98 4.75 -14.57
N GLN A 228 -2.53 4.93 -13.32
CA GLN A 228 -1.72 6.11 -12.96
C GLN A 228 -0.29 5.81 -12.50
N GLU A 229 -0.07 4.70 -11.81
CA GLU A 229 1.22 4.47 -11.15
C GLU A 229 2.20 3.62 -11.99
N HIS A 230 1.70 2.77 -12.90
CA HIS A 230 2.52 1.76 -13.56
C HIS A 230 2.16 1.50 -15.04
N PRO A 231 2.58 2.39 -15.97
CA PRO A 231 2.29 2.25 -17.40
C PRO A 231 2.82 0.93 -18.01
N ALA A 232 3.92 0.37 -17.49
CA ALA A 232 4.41 -0.93 -17.93
C ALA A 232 3.50 -2.11 -17.53
N LEU A 233 2.80 -2.01 -16.39
CA LEU A 233 1.79 -3.00 -16.02
C LEU A 233 0.53 -2.80 -16.85
N ALA A 234 0.14 -1.55 -17.14
CA ALA A 234 -0.95 -1.24 -18.05
C ALA A 234 -0.74 -1.89 -19.43
N ALA A 235 0.47 -1.78 -19.99
CA ALA A 235 0.82 -2.39 -21.27
C ALA A 235 0.78 -3.92 -21.25
N LEU A 236 1.27 -4.58 -20.19
CA LEU A 236 1.15 -6.04 -20.03
C LEU A 236 -0.32 -6.48 -19.93
N PHE A 237 -1.15 -5.65 -19.31
CA PHE A 237 -2.56 -5.91 -19.12
C PHE A 237 -3.37 -5.69 -20.41
N ALA A 238 -3.03 -4.65 -21.17
CA ALA A 238 -3.57 -4.42 -22.50
C ALA A 238 -3.19 -5.55 -23.46
N GLN A 239 -1.91 -5.97 -23.48
CA GLN A 239 -1.49 -7.14 -24.24
C GLN A 239 -2.25 -8.41 -23.86
N TYR A 240 -2.53 -8.61 -22.57
CA TYR A 240 -3.38 -9.71 -22.15
C TYR A 240 -4.79 -9.57 -22.71
N ILE A 241 -5.42 -8.40 -22.62
CA ILE A 241 -6.77 -8.14 -23.13
C ILE A 241 -6.83 -8.31 -24.66
N ASP A 242 -5.85 -7.79 -25.38
CA ASP A 242 -5.77 -7.91 -26.84
C ASP A 242 -5.49 -9.37 -27.27
N SER A 243 -4.90 -10.19 -26.40
CA SER A 243 -4.72 -11.63 -26.63
C SER A 243 -5.96 -12.47 -26.28
N LEU A 244 -7.02 -11.86 -25.71
CA LEU A 244 -8.29 -12.53 -25.47
C LEU A 244 -9.10 -12.57 -26.79
N ASP A 245 -8.80 -13.54 -27.66
CA ASP A 245 -9.63 -13.83 -28.84
C ASP A 245 -11.07 -14.24 -28.45
N ASP A 246 -11.29 -14.62 -27.19
CA ASP A 246 -12.62 -14.76 -26.60
C ASP A 246 -12.57 -14.35 -25.12
N LYS A 247 -13.62 -13.67 -24.65
CA LYS A 247 -13.91 -13.39 -23.23
C LYS A 247 -14.31 -14.69 -22.50
N SER A 248 -13.48 -15.71 -22.60
CA SER A 248 -13.74 -17.04 -22.07
C SER A 248 -13.87 -16.99 -20.54
N LEU A 249 -14.68 -17.87 -19.99
CA LEU A 249 -14.93 -17.91 -18.55
C LEU A 249 -13.62 -18.18 -17.79
N ALA A 250 -12.74 -19.01 -18.34
CA ALA A 250 -11.42 -19.28 -17.79
C ALA A 250 -10.57 -18.00 -17.68
N ASN A 251 -10.61 -17.14 -18.70
CA ASN A 251 -9.85 -15.89 -18.70
C ASN A 251 -10.41 -14.85 -17.72
N SER A 252 -11.74 -14.79 -17.55
CA SER A 252 -12.37 -13.99 -16.49
C SER A 252 -12.00 -14.49 -15.10
N ILE A 253 -11.99 -15.81 -14.86
CA ILE A 253 -11.56 -16.38 -13.56
C ILE A 253 -10.09 -16.05 -13.28
N ARG A 254 -9.19 -16.16 -14.28
CA ARG A 254 -7.78 -15.81 -14.13
C ARG A 254 -7.58 -14.35 -13.75
N PHE A 255 -8.37 -13.47 -14.36
CA PHE A 255 -8.38 -12.05 -14.02
C PHE A 255 -8.78 -11.82 -12.56
N ILE A 256 -9.90 -12.41 -12.11
CA ILE A 256 -10.36 -12.28 -10.71
C ILE A 256 -9.30 -12.80 -9.74
N VAL A 257 -8.69 -13.94 -10.03
CA VAL A 257 -7.65 -14.53 -9.17
C VAL A 257 -6.43 -13.63 -9.12
N ALA A 258 -6.02 -13.07 -10.25
CA ALA A 258 -4.92 -12.10 -10.31
C ALA A 258 -5.24 -10.81 -9.54
N GLU A 259 -6.46 -10.28 -9.69
CA GLU A 259 -6.94 -9.11 -8.96
C GLU A 259 -7.00 -9.37 -7.45
N ARG A 260 -7.52 -10.53 -7.04
CA ARG A 260 -7.60 -10.94 -5.65
C ARG A 260 -6.22 -11.13 -5.03
N GLU A 261 -5.28 -11.79 -5.71
CA GLU A 261 -3.91 -11.89 -5.20
C GLU A 261 -3.21 -10.54 -5.16
N PHE A 262 -3.47 -9.67 -6.14
CA PHE A 262 -2.91 -8.32 -6.17
C PHE A 262 -3.43 -7.46 -5.01
N THR A 263 -4.75 -7.45 -4.76
CA THR A 263 -5.38 -6.71 -3.66
C THR A 263 -4.93 -7.18 -2.28
N LEU A 264 -4.51 -8.44 -2.14
CA LEU A 264 -3.90 -8.95 -0.91
C LEU A 264 -2.49 -8.39 -0.65
N ILE A 265 -1.87 -7.69 -1.60
CA ILE A 265 -0.58 -7.03 -1.40
C ILE A 265 -0.77 -5.69 -0.69
N GLN A 266 -0.68 -5.71 0.63
CA GLN A 266 -0.85 -4.51 1.47
C GLN A 266 0.26 -3.46 1.25
N ALA A 267 1.50 -3.87 0.99
CA ALA A 267 2.64 -2.94 0.91
C ALA A 267 2.83 -2.34 -0.49
N ALA A 268 2.57 -1.04 -0.64
CA ALA A 268 2.71 -0.30 -1.91
C ALA A 268 4.09 -0.49 -2.59
N ASN A 269 5.18 -0.48 -1.83
CA ASN A 269 6.54 -0.65 -2.37
C ASN A 269 6.85 -2.08 -2.85
N ILE A 270 6.02 -3.05 -2.50
CA ILE A 270 6.13 -4.44 -2.96
C ILE A 270 5.16 -4.69 -4.12
N ARG A 271 4.05 -3.94 -4.21
CA ARG A 271 3.02 -4.07 -5.25
C ARG A 271 3.64 -4.11 -6.63
N THR A 272 4.46 -3.16 -7.05
CA THR A 272 5.03 -3.16 -8.41
C THR A 272 5.79 -4.44 -8.76
N SER A 273 6.66 -4.90 -7.85
CA SER A 273 7.48 -6.10 -8.07
C SER A 273 6.67 -7.39 -8.06
N ARG A 274 5.66 -7.48 -7.18
CA ARG A 274 4.79 -8.65 -7.04
C ARG A 274 3.68 -8.68 -8.08
N ALA A 275 3.17 -7.52 -8.49
CA ALA A 275 2.17 -7.38 -9.55
C ALA A 275 2.66 -8.01 -10.84
N ARG A 276 3.90 -7.71 -11.24
CA ARG A 276 4.51 -8.32 -12.41
C ARG A 276 4.57 -9.84 -12.30
N ILE A 277 4.89 -10.38 -11.12
CA ILE A 277 4.94 -11.83 -10.88
C ILE A 277 3.53 -12.43 -10.95
N ILE A 278 2.54 -11.80 -10.31
CA ILE A 278 1.14 -12.25 -10.30
C ILE A 278 0.56 -12.22 -11.72
N PHE A 279 0.70 -11.09 -12.43
CA PHE A 279 0.19 -10.97 -13.78
C PHE A 279 0.93 -11.87 -14.76
N ASN A 280 2.24 -12.07 -14.63
CA ASN A 280 2.92 -13.06 -15.46
C ASN A 280 2.42 -14.48 -15.19
N LYS A 281 2.24 -14.84 -13.91
CA LYS A 281 1.76 -16.16 -13.48
C LYS A 281 0.34 -16.44 -14.02
N TYR A 282 -0.55 -15.48 -13.87
CA TYR A 282 -1.97 -15.69 -14.15
C TYR A 282 -2.43 -15.20 -15.50
N LEU A 283 -1.76 -14.25 -16.15
CA LEU A 283 -2.26 -13.60 -17.37
C LEU A 283 -1.33 -13.86 -18.57
N VAL A 284 0.00 -13.79 -18.41
CA VAL A 284 0.92 -13.81 -19.57
C VAL A 284 1.46 -15.20 -19.93
N THR A 285 1.94 -15.99 -18.97
CA THR A 285 2.83 -17.13 -19.28
C THR A 285 2.17 -18.51 -19.20
N SER A 286 0.97 -18.60 -18.64
CA SER A 286 0.29 -19.89 -18.49
C SER A 286 -0.73 -20.09 -19.62
N PRO A 287 -0.73 -21.22 -20.36
CA PRO A 287 -1.95 -21.66 -21.02
C PRO A 287 -3.08 -21.73 -19.96
N PRO A 288 -4.36 -21.58 -20.33
CA PRO A 288 -5.44 -21.71 -19.37
C PRO A 288 -5.24 -23.01 -18.58
N LEU A 289 -5.12 -22.88 -17.25
CA LEU A 289 -4.83 -23.98 -16.32
C LEU A 289 -5.92 -25.07 -16.37
N ILE A 290 -7.07 -24.70 -16.90
CA ILE A 290 -8.28 -25.49 -17.07
C ILE A 290 -8.99 -24.87 -18.28
N ASP A 291 -9.41 -25.69 -19.24
CA ASP A 291 -10.22 -25.19 -20.36
C ASP A 291 -11.62 -24.74 -19.87
N ASP A 292 -12.38 -24.01 -20.70
CA ASP A 292 -13.71 -23.51 -20.30
C ASP A 292 -14.67 -24.63 -19.88
N LYS A 293 -14.60 -25.80 -20.53
CA LYS A 293 -15.40 -26.97 -20.13
C LYS A 293 -14.93 -27.48 -18.78
N GLU A 294 -13.63 -27.53 -18.53
CA GLU A 294 -13.01 -28.01 -17.30
C GLU A 294 -13.30 -27.08 -16.12
N ALA A 295 -13.29 -25.76 -16.33
CA ALA A 295 -13.71 -24.75 -15.36
C ALA A 295 -15.21 -24.86 -15.06
N ILE A 296 -16.05 -25.03 -16.09
CA ILE A 296 -17.49 -25.29 -15.92
C ILE A 296 -17.71 -26.57 -15.12
N ASN A 297 -17.00 -27.65 -15.45
CA ASN A 297 -17.13 -28.95 -14.77
C ASN A 297 -16.67 -28.88 -13.30
N ALA A 298 -15.59 -28.15 -13.01
CA ALA A 298 -15.11 -27.96 -11.64
C ALA A 298 -16.10 -27.15 -10.79
N ILE A 299 -16.73 -26.14 -11.40
CA ILE A 299 -17.82 -25.36 -10.77
C ILE A 299 -19.04 -26.26 -10.55
N GLU A 300 -19.45 -27.04 -11.55
CA GLU A 300 -20.58 -27.98 -11.44
C GLU A 300 -20.34 -29.05 -10.36
N THR A 301 -19.12 -29.61 -10.28
CA THR A 301 -18.72 -30.61 -9.27
C THR A 301 -18.78 -30.03 -7.86
N ALA A 302 -18.18 -28.85 -7.62
CA ALA A 302 -18.21 -28.20 -6.31
C ALA A 302 -19.63 -27.81 -5.88
N ILE A 303 -20.55 -27.61 -6.83
CA ILE A 303 -21.95 -27.29 -6.60
C ILE A 303 -22.77 -28.54 -6.28
N ASP A 304 -22.53 -29.64 -6.99
CA ASP A 304 -23.15 -30.94 -6.71
C ASP A 304 -22.73 -31.44 -5.31
N GLU A 305 -21.47 -31.21 -4.93
CA GLU A 305 -20.97 -31.43 -3.57
C GLU A 305 -21.71 -30.58 -2.51
N GLN A 306 -22.18 -29.37 -2.88
CA GLN A 306 -22.95 -28.48 -2.01
C GLN A 306 -24.49 -28.65 -2.09
N ARG A 307 -25.00 -29.56 -2.94
CA ARG A 307 -26.44 -29.86 -3.14
C ARG A 307 -27.30 -28.64 -3.53
N THR A 308 -26.77 -27.71 -4.32
CA THR A 308 -27.54 -26.51 -4.73
C THR A 308 -28.46 -26.81 -5.94
N PRO A 309 -29.74 -26.37 -5.97
CA PRO A 309 -30.64 -26.65 -7.10
C PRO A 309 -30.21 -26.01 -8.43
N LYS A 310 -30.26 -26.77 -9.54
CA LYS A 310 -29.80 -26.36 -10.89
C LYS A 310 -30.47 -25.09 -11.46
N LEU A 311 -31.70 -24.76 -11.06
CA LEU A 311 -32.36 -23.52 -11.48
C LEU A 311 -31.70 -22.28 -10.84
N VAL A 312 -31.34 -22.37 -9.56
CA VAL A 312 -30.62 -21.31 -8.84
C VAL A 312 -29.23 -21.08 -9.45
N PHE A 313 -28.63 -22.13 -10.05
CA PHE A 313 -27.35 -22.05 -10.74
C PHE A 313 -27.38 -21.23 -12.04
N LYS A 314 -28.44 -21.33 -12.85
CA LYS A 314 -28.54 -20.52 -14.08
C LYS A 314 -28.58 -19.03 -13.74
N ASP A 315 -29.29 -18.69 -12.67
CA ASP A 315 -29.39 -17.33 -12.15
C ASP A 315 -28.10 -16.86 -11.48
N ILE A 316 -27.40 -17.73 -10.73
CA ILE A 316 -26.08 -17.43 -10.16
C ILE A 316 -25.04 -17.25 -11.26
N ARG A 317 -25.01 -18.09 -12.29
CA ARG A 317 -24.08 -17.99 -13.43
C ARG A 317 -24.29 -16.69 -14.20
N VAL A 318 -25.54 -16.37 -14.53
CA VAL A 318 -25.89 -15.09 -15.17
C VAL A 318 -25.52 -13.92 -14.25
N SER A 319 -25.79 -14.02 -12.94
CA SER A 319 -25.40 -12.99 -11.96
C SER A 319 -23.88 -12.86 -11.83
N LEU A 320 -23.11 -13.94 -11.88
CA LEU A 320 -21.66 -13.94 -11.81
C LEU A 320 -21.07 -13.32 -13.08
N LEU A 321 -21.57 -13.71 -14.25
CA LEU A 321 -21.18 -13.13 -15.53
C LEU A 321 -21.54 -11.63 -15.60
N GLN A 322 -22.73 -11.21 -15.13
CA GLN A 322 -23.09 -9.79 -15.04
C GLN A 322 -22.22 -9.03 -14.03
N LYS A 323 -21.89 -9.65 -12.88
CA LYS A 323 -20.95 -9.09 -11.90
C LYS A 323 -19.51 -9.06 -12.41
N LEU A 324 -19.18 -9.85 -13.43
CA LEU A 324 -17.88 -9.85 -14.11
C LEU A 324 -17.83 -8.87 -15.28
N GLU A 325 -18.95 -8.68 -15.97
CA GLU A 325 -19.09 -7.69 -17.03
C GLU A 325 -18.98 -6.27 -16.49
N ALA A 326 -19.52 -5.94 -15.31
CA ALA A 326 -19.48 -4.57 -14.80
C ALA A 326 -18.06 -4.05 -14.46
N PRO A 327 -17.21 -4.76 -13.71
CA PRO A 327 -15.82 -4.35 -13.47
C PRO A 327 -14.99 -4.33 -14.76
N PHE A 328 -15.21 -5.31 -15.65
CA PHE A 328 -14.48 -5.40 -16.92
C PHE A 328 -14.89 -4.27 -17.88
N ALA A 329 -16.19 -3.97 -17.99
CA ALA A 329 -16.71 -2.85 -18.78
C ALA A 329 -16.27 -1.51 -18.19
N SER A 330 -16.36 -1.31 -16.87
CA SER A 330 -15.87 -0.09 -16.21
C SER A 330 -14.37 0.13 -16.42
N PHE A 331 -13.58 -0.95 -16.54
CA PHE A 331 -12.17 -0.88 -16.87
C PHE A 331 -11.92 -0.54 -18.34
N LEU A 332 -12.64 -1.18 -19.27
CA LEU A 332 -12.58 -0.85 -20.71
C LEU A 332 -13.00 0.60 -20.98
N ASP A 333 -13.90 1.15 -20.17
CA ASP A 333 -14.30 2.54 -20.25
C ASP A 333 -13.36 3.52 -19.53
N SER A 334 -12.34 3.01 -18.83
CA SER A 334 -11.44 3.85 -18.04
C SER A 334 -10.59 4.78 -18.92
N PRO A 335 -10.30 6.01 -18.45
CA PRO A 335 -9.46 6.95 -19.20
C PRO A 335 -8.08 6.39 -19.56
N ALA A 336 -7.53 5.54 -18.70
CA ALA A 336 -6.23 4.91 -18.92
C ALA A 336 -6.25 3.90 -20.08
N PHE A 337 -7.29 3.06 -20.16
CA PHE A 337 -7.45 2.13 -21.27
C PHE A 337 -7.68 2.89 -22.59
N LYS A 338 -8.55 3.92 -22.59
CA LYS A 338 -8.78 4.77 -23.76
C LYS A 338 -7.53 5.50 -24.23
N ALA A 339 -6.71 6.01 -23.30
CA ALA A 339 -5.43 6.65 -23.63
C ALA A 339 -4.43 5.65 -24.25
N HIS A 340 -4.40 4.41 -23.77
CA HIS A 340 -3.55 3.38 -24.36
C HIS A 340 -4.04 2.95 -25.75
N GLN A 341 -5.35 2.76 -25.93
CA GLN A 341 -5.95 2.51 -27.25
C GLN A 341 -5.63 3.63 -28.24
N ALA A 342 -5.73 4.88 -27.81
CA ALA A 342 -5.37 6.03 -28.63
C ALA A 342 -3.88 6.05 -28.99
N SER A 343 -2.99 5.69 -28.05
CA SER A 343 -1.56 5.56 -28.30
C SER A 343 -1.24 4.47 -29.32
N ILE A 344 -1.88 3.29 -29.23
CA ILE A 344 -1.71 2.21 -30.20
C ILE A 344 -2.26 2.63 -31.57
N ALA A 345 -3.43 3.25 -31.62
CA ALA A 345 -4.01 3.74 -32.87
C ALA A 345 -3.12 4.79 -33.55
N GLN A 346 -2.48 5.67 -32.77
CA GLN A 346 -1.51 6.62 -33.28
C GLN A 346 -0.25 5.92 -33.81
N GLU A 347 0.29 4.93 -33.09
CA GLU A 347 1.47 4.17 -33.51
C GLU A 347 1.19 3.37 -34.80
N ILE A 348 -0.03 2.83 -34.94
CA ILE A 348 -0.52 2.18 -36.17
C ILE A 348 -0.62 3.20 -37.31
N SER A 349 -1.19 4.39 -37.07
CA SER A 349 -1.28 5.46 -38.09
C SER A 349 0.09 5.92 -38.56
N GLU A 350 1.05 6.07 -37.65
CA GLU A 350 2.44 6.45 -37.99
C GLU A 350 3.14 5.36 -38.82
N LEU A 351 2.86 4.07 -38.54
CA LEU A 351 3.35 2.95 -39.34
C LEU A 351 2.66 2.86 -40.71
N GLU A 352 1.37 3.17 -40.80
CA GLU A 352 0.63 3.30 -42.06
C GLU A 352 1.18 4.44 -42.92
N ASP A 353 1.51 5.59 -42.33
CA ASP A 353 2.12 6.71 -43.03
C ASP A 353 3.54 6.38 -43.50
N LEU A 354 4.33 5.64 -42.70
CA LEU A 354 5.69 5.24 -43.05
C LEU A 354 5.75 4.13 -44.10
N TYR A 355 4.82 3.17 -44.05
CA TYR A 355 4.91 1.91 -44.79
C TYR A 355 3.76 1.68 -45.78
N GLY A 356 2.78 2.58 -45.84
CA GLY A 356 1.73 2.71 -46.86
C GLY A 356 1.15 1.37 -47.33
N ASP A 357 1.10 1.20 -48.65
CA ASP A 357 0.52 0.04 -49.35
C ASP A 357 1.04 -1.33 -48.86
N LYS A 358 2.26 -1.38 -48.29
CA LYS A 358 2.84 -2.63 -47.78
C LYS A 358 2.28 -3.03 -46.43
N PHE A 359 1.93 -2.06 -45.58
CA PHE A 359 1.36 -2.30 -44.26
C PHE A 359 -0.12 -2.72 -44.39
N SER A 360 -0.89 -2.04 -45.24
CA SER A 360 -2.28 -2.40 -45.55
C SER A 360 -2.40 -3.77 -46.23
N ALA A 361 -1.45 -4.13 -47.09
CA ALA A 361 -1.38 -5.48 -47.67
C ALA A 361 -1.07 -6.55 -46.61
N ALA A 362 -0.19 -6.28 -45.64
CA ALA A 362 0.14 -7.21 -44.56
C ALA A 362 -1.04 -7.42 -43.59
N LEU A 363 -1.77 -6.36 -43.23
CA LEU A 363 -3.00 -6.43 -42.43
C LEU A 363 -4.13 -7.17 -43.16
N SER A 364 -4.26 -6.98 -44.47
CA SER A 364 -5.24 -7.70 -45.30
C SER A 364 -4.89 -9.18 -45.44
N ILE A 365 -3.60 -9.53 -45.52
CA ILE A 365 -3.14 -10.92 -45.54
C ILE A 365 -3.33 -11.58 -44.16
N ALA A 366 -3.07 -10.86 -43.06
CA ALA A 366 -3.25 -11.37 -41.69
C ALA A 366 -4.72 -11.59 -41.32
N SER A 367 -5.63 -10.78 -41.85
CA SER A 367 -7.09 -10.93 -41.66
C SER A 367 -7.73 -11.97 -42.61
N ALA A 368 -7.18 -12.15 -43.82
CA ALA A 368 -7.65 -13.17 -44.77
C ALA A 368 -7.07 -14.57 -44.49
N SER A 369 -5.88 -14.67 -43.88
CA SER A 369 -5.35 -15.92 -43.37
C SER A 369 -5.85 -16.12 -41.94
N GLY A 370 -7.00 -16.79 -41.79
CA GLY A 370 -7.51 -17.28 -40.50
C GLY A 370 -6.61 -18.34 -39.85
N THR A 371 -5.29 -18.13 -39.86
CA THR A 371 -4.28 -18.93 -39.19
C THR A 371 -3.55 -18.02 -38.22
N GLY A 372 -4.13 -17.86 -37.03
CA GLY A 372 -3.38 -17.41 -35.86
C GLY A 372 -2.18 -18.34 -35.60
N PRO A 373 -1.16 -17.87 -34.86
CA PRO A 373 0.06 -18.63 -34.59
C PRO A 373 -0.21 -19.78 -33.62
N GLY A 374 -0.76 -20.87 -34.13
CA GLY A 374 -1.23 -21.96 -33.27
C GLY A 374 -1.70 -23.20 -34.03
N ASN A 375 -0.97 -23.65 -35.05
CA ASN A 375 -1.06 -25.05 -35.47
C ASN A 375 0.11 -25.44 -36.38
N ARG A 376 1.19 -26.00 -35.79
CA ARG A 376 2.11 -26.88 -36.53
C ARG A 376 1.71 -28.32 -36.27
N ALA A 377 0.75 -28.79 -37.06
CA ALA A 377 0.57 -30.22 -37.27
C ALA A 377 1.75 -30.76 -38.10
N ARG A 378 2.35 -31.83 -37.59
CA ARG A 378 3.29 -32.71 -38.31
C ARG A 378 2.68 -33.14 -39.65
N THR A 379 3.27 -32.71 -40.75
CA THR A 379 3.17 -33.41 -42.03
C THR A 379 4.35 -34.38 -42.15
N SER A 380 4.03 -35.66 -41.99
CA SER A 380 4.89 -36.78 -42.37
C SER A 380 5.01 -36.84 -43.89
N LEU A 381 6.22 -36.68 -44.42
CA LEU A 381 6.58 -37.10 -45.77
C LEU A 381 7.56 -38.27 -45.71
N SER A 382 7.07 -39.36 -46.28
CA SER A 382 7.66 -40.65 -46.61
C SER A 382 9.13 -40.60 -47.05
N ALA A 383 9.96 -41.47 -46.45
CA ALA A 383 11.18 -41.97 -47.07
C ALA A 383 10.99 -43.46 -47.37
N ASN A 384 10.75 -43.71 -48.66
CA ASN A 384 10.79 -44.98 -49.35
C ASN A 384 12.13 -45.68 -49.12
N ASN A 385 12.13 -46.95 -48.68
CA ASN A 385 13.27 -47.84 -48.85
C ASN A 385 12.78 -49.22 -49.27
N ASN A 386 12.86 -49.46 -50.59
CA ASN A 386 12.73 -50.76 -51.23
C ASN A 386 13.83 -51.69 -50.75
N LYS A 387 13.46 -52.88 -50.26
CA LYS A 387 14.39 -53.94 -49.85
C LYS A 387 13.93 -55.27 -50.45
N THR A 388 14.35 -55.54 -51.69
CA THR A 388 14.26 -56.86 -52.32
C THR A 388 15.36 -57.00 -53.38
N VAL A 389 16.51 -57.59 -53.01
CA VAL A 389 17.31 -58.50 -53.86
C VAL A 389 18.18 -59.40 -52.96
N LYS A 390 17.94 -60.72 -53.04
CA LYS A 390 18.95 -61.80 -52.98
C LYS A 390 18.71 -62.58 -54.30
N PRO A 391 19.76 -63.06 -55.01
CA PRO A 391 20.43 -64.29 -54.56
C PRO A 391 21.93 -64.47 -54.95
N SER A 392 22.54 -65.44 -54.24
CA SER A 392 23.53 -66.46 -54.66
C SER A 392 24.82 -66.09 -55.40
N THR A 393 25.96 -66.48 -54.80
CA THR A 393 27.04 -67.37 -55.33
C THR A 393 28.11 -67.46 -54.23
N SER A 394 28.30 -68.59 -53.55
CA SER A 394 29.14 -69.75 -53.88
C SER A 394 30.66 -69.47 -53.93
N ALA A 395 31.37 -70.27 -53.13
CA ALA A 395 32.71 -70.82 -53.33
C ALA A 395 33.90 -70.22 -52.55
N VAL A 396 34.51 -71.17 -51.80
CA VAL A 396 35.82 -71.24 -51.12
C VAL A 396 35.94 -70.55 -49.77
#